data_AF-A6Q8H1-F1
#
_entry.id   AF-A6Q8H1-F1
#
_cell.length_a   1.000
_cell.length_b   1.000
_cell.length_c   1.000
_cell.angle_alpha   90.00
_cell.angle_beta   90.00
_cell.angle_gamma   90.00
#
_symmetry.space_group_name_H-M   'P 1'
#
loop_
_entity.id
_entity.type
_entity.pdbx_description
1 polymer ?
#
loop_
_entity_poly.entity_id
_entity_poly.type
_entity_poly.pdbx_seq_one_letter_code
_entity_poly.pdbx_strand_id
1 'polypeptide(L)'
;MKLLKPLLIGTSGLLFTGCCTCFPQPSYDKNIVFVQGKPYLVPHGAEFSNVPVKNDVTVKDYRQAREDCKKGYITWTSPKAAIELKETYRTKGADAFSYAYQNAIRDHKMGCSKPLSNSEYEYYKTQYGQ
;
A
#
# COMPACT_ATOMS: atom_id res chain seq x y z
N MET A 1 -44.09 7.55 -59.90
CA MET A 1 -44.60 7.49 -58.51
C MET A 1 -43.58 6.70 -57.67
N LYS A 2 -43.24 7.23 -56.49
CA LYS A 2 -42.56 6.60 -55.31
C LYS A 2 -41.06 6.25 -55.48
N LEU A 3 -40.07 7.04 -55.02
CA LEU A 3 -39.61 7.48 -53.67
C LEU A 3 -39.07 6.36 -52.74
N LEU A 4 -37.96 6.70 -52.05
CA LEU A 4 -37.21 6.11 -50.91
C LEU A 4 -35.99 5.23 -51.28
N LYS A 5 -34.71 5.65 -51.13
CA LYS A 5 -33.82 6.03 -49.98
C LYS A 5 -33.33 4.85 -49.10
N PRO A 6 -32.10 4.96 -48.53
CA PRO A 6 -31.14 3.87 -48.32
C PRO A 6 -31.26 3.18 -46.95
N LEU A 7 -30.76 1.94 -46.84
CA LEU A 7 -30.60 1.25 -45.57
C LEU A 7 -29.11 1.21 -45.17
N LEU A 8 -28.76 2.04 -44.19
CA LEU A 8 -27.56 1.96 -43.36
C LEU A 8 -27.77 0.89 -42.28
N ILE A 9 -26.95 -0.15 -42.25
CA ILE A 9 -26.69 -0.98 -41.06
C ILE A 9 -25.21 -1.36 -41.19
N GLY A 10 -24.26 -0.71 -40.50
CA GLY A 10 -24.15 -0.72 -39.04
C GLY A 10 -23.01 -1.67 -38.67
N THR A 11 -21.78 -1.38 -39.12
CA THR A 11 -20.60 -2.19 -38.78
C THR A 11 -20.19 -1.92 -37.34
N SER A 12 -20.31 -2.97 -36.52
CA SER A 12 -19.95 -3.04 -35.11
C SER A 12 -18.49 -2.62 -34.86
N GLY A 13 -18.33 -1.44 -34.25
CA GLY A 13 -17.10 -1.07 -33.54
C GLY A 13 -17.11 -1.69 -32.15
N LEU A 14 -16.48 -2.86 -32.00
CA LEU A 14 -16.11 -3.41 -30.69
C LEU A 14 -14.99 -2.53 -30.10
N LEU A 15 -15.39 -1.47 -29.39
CA LEU A 15 -14.51 -0.70 -28.53
C LEU A 15 -14.10 -1.57 -27.35
N PHE A 16 -12.88 -2.11 -27.41
CA PHE A 16 -12.15 -2.60 -26.25
C PHE A 16 -11.93 -1.42 -25.29
N THR A 17 -12.89 -1.19 -24.40
CA THR A 17 -12.64 -0.42 -23.19
C THR A 17 -11.86 -1.32 -22.25
N GLY A 18 -10.53 -1.32 -22.41
CA GLY A 18 -9.61 -1.78 -21.39
C GLY A 18 -9.76 -0.87 -20.17
N CYS A 19 -10.80 -1.11 -19.37
CA CYS A 19 -10.93 -0.53 -18.06
C CYS A 19 -9.86 -1.19 -17.20
N CYS A 20 -8.67 -0.58 -17.16
CA CYS A 20 -7.70 -0.86 -16.12
C CYS A 20 -8.44 -0.68 -14.80
N THR A 21 -8.70 -1.78 -14.11
CA THR A 21 -9.14 -1.80 -12.72
C THR A 21 -7.97 -1.32 -11.85
N CYS A 22 -7.67 -0.03 -11.95
CA CYS A 22 -6.98 0.70 -10.90
C CYS A 22 -7.96 0.73 -9.73
N PHE A 23 -7.96 -0.32 -8.91
CA PHE A 23 -8.46 -0.20 -7.55
C PHE A 23 -7.80 1.07 -6.98
N PRO A 24 -8.57 2.08 -6.55
CA PRO A 24 -7.96 3.20 -5.85
C PRO A 24 -7.36 2.61 -4.58
N GLN A 25 -6.05 2.37 -4.60
CA GLN A 25 -5.32 2.23 -3.35
C GLN A 25 -5.65 3.48 -2.55
N PRO A 26 -6.00 3.36 -1.26
CA PRO A 26 -6.25 4.52 -0.42
C PRO A 26 -5.08 5.49 -0.61
N SER A 27 -5.37 6.66 -1.19
CA SER A 27 -4.36 7.67 -1.47
C SER A 27 -4.04 8.34 -0.15
N TYR A 28 -3.21 7.69 0.65
CA TYR A 28 -2.56 8.37 1.75
C TYR A 28 -1.70 9.47 1.14
N ASP A 29 -1.83 10.69 1.64
CA ASP A 29 -0.82 11.73 1.43
C ASP A 29 0.54 11.10 1.73
N LYS A 30 1.52 11.35 0.87
CA LYS A 30 2.83 10.70 0.95
C LYS A 30 3.84 11.65 1.55
N ASN A 31 4.83 11.10 2.23
CA ASN A 31 5.95 11.84 2.78
C ASN A 31 7.26 11.13 2.46
N ILE A 32 8.35 11.89 2.35
CA ILE A 32 9.71 11.37 2.23
C ILE A 32 10.35 11.36 3.61
N VAL A 33 10.83 10.21 4.04
CA VAL A 33 11.58 10.05 5.30
C VAL A 33 12.99 9.56 5.02
N PHE A 34 13.96 10.00 5.82
CA PHE A 34 15.35 9.56 5.72
C PHE A 34 15.64 8.53 6.81
N VAL A 35 16.03 7.32 6.39
CA VAL A 35 16.46 6.25 7.29
C VAL A 35 17.87 5.85 6.91
N GLN A 36 18.82 5.99 7.83
CA GLN A 36 20.25 5.71 7.59
C GLN A 36 20.81 6.44 6.34
N GLY A 37 20.39 7.68 6.12
CA GLY A 37 20.83 8.51 4.99
C GLY A 37 20.19 8.17 3.64
N LYS A 38 19.27 7.20 3.58
CA LYS A 38 18.52 6.84 2.36
C LYS A 38 17.09 7.38 2.42
N PRO A 39 16.57 7.99 1.33
CA PRO A 39 15.19 8.46 1.28
C PRO A 39 14.22 7.31 1.01
N TYR A 40 13.07 7.32 1.67
CA TYR A 40 11.97 6.36 1.50
C TYR A 40 10.65 7.11 1.37
N LEU A 41 9.74 6.61 0.54
CA LEU A 41 8.38 7.14 0.44
C LEU A 41 7.45 6.35 1.36
N VAL A 42 6.77 7.02 2.28
CA VAL A 42 5.84 6.42 3.25
C VAL A 42 4.54 7.23 3.30
N PRO A 43 3.43 6.68 3.81
CA PRO A 43 2.26 7.48 4.13
C PRO A 43 2.60 8.60 5.13
N HIS A 44 1.95 9.74 4.99
CA HIS A 44 2.12 10.88 5.87
C HIS A 44 1.76 10.50 7.31
N GLY A 45 2.63 10.88 8.25
CA GLY A 45 2.52 10.54 9.67
C GLY A 45 2.72 9.05 10.00
N ALA A 46 3.09 8.21 9.04
CA ALA A 46 3.34 6.80 9.31
C ALA A 46 4.52 6.61 10.28
N GLU A 47 4.36 5.67 11.22
CA GLU A 47 5.48 5.15 11.99
C GLU A 47 6.27 4.19 11.11
N PHE A 48 7.59 4.19 11.22
CA PHE A 48 8.45 3.33 10.40
C PHE A 48 9.56 2.67 11.23
N SER A 49 9.96 1.47 10.82
CA SER A 49 10.97 0.67 11.49
C SER A 49 11.80 -0.14 10.49
N ASN A 50 13.04 -0.42 10.86
CA ASN A 50 13.94 -1.35 10.18
C ASN A 50 13.95 -2.75 10.83
N VAL A 51 13.09 -3.01 11.80
CA VAL A 51 13.01 -4.28 12.55
C VAL A 51 11.74 -5.03 12.17
N PRO A 52 11.84 -6.24 11.60
CA PRO A 52 10.69 -7.12 11.43
C PRO A 52 10.24 -7.75 12.76
N VAL A 53 8.94 -8.00 12.89
CA VAL A 53 8.39 -8.76 14.01
C VAL A 53 8.82 -10.22 13.86
N LYS A 54 9.52 -10.76 14.87
CA LYS A 54 9.96 -12.15 14.87
C LYS A 54 8.75 -13.08 15.02
N ASN A 55 8.68 -14.06 14.13
CA ASN A 55 7.54 -14.95 13.84
C ASN A 55 7.22 -16.02 14.91
N ASP A 56 7.57 -15.83 16.18
CA ASP A 56 7.38 -16.87 17.21
C ASP A 56 5.94 -16.92 17.76
N VAL A 57 4.95 -16.44 17.00
CA VAL A 57 3.52 -16.65 17.27
C VAL A 57 2.94 -17.51 16.15
N THR A 58 3.03 -18.82 16.34
CA THR A 58 2.45 -19.85 15.47
C THR A 58 0.93 -19.74 15.39
N VAL A 59 0.42 -19.17 14.30
CA VAL A 59 -0.93 -19.49 13.80
C VAL A 59 -0.76 -20.07 12.39
N LYS A 60 -1.26 -21.29 12.17
CA LYS A 60 -1.01 -22.15 10.99
C LYS A 60 -1.38 -21.54 9.63
N ASP A 61 -2.01 -20.36 9.60
CA ASP A 61 -2.40 -19.65 8.38
C ASP A 61 -1.43 -18.51 7.98
N TYR A 62 -0.33 -18.30 8.73
CA TYR A 62 0.64 -17.19 8.55
C TYR A 62 1.46 -17.20 7.24
N ARG A 63 1.25 -18.15 6.32
CA ARG A 63 2.03 -18.27 5.07
C ARG A 63 1.87 -17.10 4.07
N GLN A 64 1.14 -16.05 4.44
CA GLN A 64 0.95 -14.84 3.63
C GLN A 64 1.43 -13.53 4.28
N ALA A 65 2.07 -13.57 5.45
CA ALA A 65 3.04 -12.52 5.76
C ALA A 65 4.25 -12.78 4.85
N ARG A 66 4.12 -12.43 3.56
CA ARG A 66 5.21 -12.47 2.58
C ARG A 66 6.42 -11.87 3.26
N GLU A 67 7.52 -12.64 3.29
CA GLU A 67 8.82 -12.33 3.91
C GLU A 67 8.95 -10.92 4.48
N ASP A 68 9.31 -10.83 5.77
CA ASP A 68 9.86 -9.63 6.41
C ASP A 68 10.47 -8.67 5.38
N CYS A 69 10.05 -7.40 5.40
CA CYS A 69 10.43 -6.41 4.39
C CYS A 69 11.86 -6.63 3.91
N LYS A 70 12.03 -6.88 2.60
CA LYS A 70 13.31 -7.27 2.00
C LYS A 70 14.47 -6.47 2.58
N LYS A 71 15.62 -7.10 2.80
CA LYS A 71 16.80 -6.42 3.35
C LYS A 71 17.04 -5.06 2.66
N GLY A 72 17.08 -4.00 3.47
CA GLY A 72 17.24 -2.61 3.01
C GLY A 72 15.93 -1.83 2.79
N TYR A 73 14.77 -2.49 2.90
CA TYR A 73 13.46 -1.87 2.95
C TYR A 73 13.13 -1.50 4.39
N ILE A 74 12.20 -0.56 4.57
CA ILE A 74 11.61 -0.26 5.87
C ILE A 74 10.18 -0.76 5.92
N THR A 75 9.69 -1.07 7.11
CA THR A 75 8.27 -1.26 7.37
C THR A 75 7.66 0.08 7.74
N TRP A 76 6.47 0.38 7.22
CA TRP A 76 5.65 1.52 7.66
C TRP A 76 4.31 1.04 8.22
N THR A 77 3.77 1.81 9.14
CA THR A 77 2.47 1.61 9.80
C THR A 77 1.70 2.92 9.74
N SER A 78 0.49 2.89 9.20
CA SER A 78 -0.38 4.07 9.18
C SER A 78 -0.62 4.60 10.60
N PRO A 79 -0.82 5.92 10.78
CA PRO A 79 -0.99 6.52 12.10
C PRO A 79 -2.09 5.85 12.93
N LYS A 80 -3.23 5.57 12.29
CA LYS A 80 -4.38 4.92 12.92
C LYS A 80 -4.05 3.50 13.38
N ALA A 81 -3.41 2.70 12.52
CA ALA A 81 -3.03 1.34 12.90
C ALA A 81 -1.98 1.33 14.01
N ALA A 82 -1.03 2.28 14.01
CA ALA A 82 -0.02 2.35 15.07
C ALA A 82 -0.65 2.55 16.45
N ILE A 83 -1.68 3.40 16.55
CA ILE A 83 -2.46 3.62 17.78
C ILE A 83 -3.23 2.34 18.15
N GLU A 84 -4.01 1.80 17.21
CA GLU A 84 -4.83 0.59 17.43
C GLU A 84 -3.99 -0.60 17.92
N LEU A 85 -2.79 -0.78 17.36
CA LEU A 85 -1.87 -1.86 17.71
C LEU A 85 -1.24 -1.65 19.10
N LYS A 86 -0.79 -0.43 19.43
CA LYS A 86 -0.27 -0.11 20.76
C LYS A 86 -1.32 -0.33 21.85
N GLU A 87 -2.55 0.09 21.60
CA GLU A 87 -3.67 -0.13 22.51
C GLU A 87 -4.02 -1.62 22.65
N THR A 88 -4.07 -2.35 21.53
CA THR A 88 -4.36 -3.79 21.54
C THR A 88 -3.32 -4.55 22.37
N TYR A 89 -2.04 -4.24 22.20
CA TYR A 89 -0.98 -4.86 23.01
C TYR A 89 -1.15 -4.56 24.50
N ARG A 90 -1.36 -3.29 24.85
CA ARG A 90 -1.50 -2.85 26.24
C ARG A 90 -2.72 -3.43 26.95
N THR A 91 -3.83 -3.63 26.24
CA THR A 91 -5.12 -3.98 26.84
C THR A 91 -5.50 -5.45 26.68
N LYS A 92 -5.11 -6.08 25.56
CA LYS A 92 -5.49 -7.45 25.19
C LYS A 92 -4.31 -8.41 25.11
N GLY A 93 -3.08 -7.92 25.29
CA GLY A 93 -1.88 -8.74 25.33
C GLY A 93 -1.32 -9.13 23.96
N ALA A 94 -0.27 -9.96 23.99
CA ALA A 94 0.57 -10.28 22.82
C ALA A 94 -0.16 -11.10 21.73
N ASP A 95 -1.06 -12.01 22.11
CA ASP A 95 -1.78 -12.85 21.13
C ASP A 95 -2.76 -12.03 20.29
N ALA A 96 -3.54 -11.16 20.96
CA ALA A 96 -4.46 -10.25 20.27
C ALA A 96 -3.71 -9.22 19.41
N PHE A 97 -2.55 -8.75 19.89
CA PHE A 97 -1.68 -7.88 19.11
C PHE A 97 -1.22 -8.55 17.82
N SER A 98 -0.75 -9.80 17.90
CA SER A 98 -0.30 -10.56 16.72
C SER A 98 -1.40 -10.67 15.66
N TYR A 99 -2.63 -10.97 16.06
CA TYR A 99 -3.78 -11.02 15.16
C TYR A 99 -4.13 -9.64 14.55
N ALA A 100 -4.16 -8.59 15.37
CA ALA A 100 -4.43 -7.23 14.90
C ALA A 100 -3.36 -6.73 13.92
N TYR A 101 -2.09 -7.06 14.18
CA TYR A 101 -0.95 -6.71 13.33
C TYR A 101 -1.07 -7.32 11.93
N GLN A 102 -1.48 -8.60 11.85
CA GLN A 102 -1.74 -9.24 10.56
C GLN A 102 -2.89 -8.60 9.79
N ASN A 103 -3.99 -8.31 10.47
CA ASN A 103 -5.12 -7.64 9.84
C ASN A 103 -4.70 -6.27 9.30
N ALA A 104 -3.84 -5.54 10.01
CA ALA A 104 -3.32 -4.27 9.54
C ALA A 104 -2.48 -4.40 8.25
N ILE A 105 -1.70 -5.48 8.08
CA ILE A 105 -1.00 -5.78 6.82
C ILE A 105 -2.00 -6.11 5.71
N ARG A 106 -2.95 -7.02 5.97
CA ARG A 106 -3.97 -7.43 5.00
C ARG A 106 -4.81 -6.25 4.52
N ASP A 107 -5.17 -5.37 5.44
CA ASP A 107 -6.01 -4.21 5.19
C ASP A 107 -5.20 -3.00 4.65
N HIS A 108 -3.95 -3.22 4.24
CA HIS A 108 -3.04 -2.21 3.69
C HIS A 108 -2.79 -0.99 4.60
N LYS A 109 -2.96 -1.17 5.90
CA LYS A 109 -2.61 -0.17 6.93
C LYS A 109 -1.15 -0.26 7.36
N MET A 110 -0.45 -1.28 6.89
CA MET A 110 0.99 -1.51 7.07
C MET A 110 1.59 -2.04 5.78
N GLY A 111 2.88 -1.81 5.57
CA GLY A 111 3.57 -2.31 4.39
C GLY A 111 5.07 -2.09 4.42
N CYS A 112 5.71 -2.35 3.28
CA CYS A 112 7.13 -2.14 3.09
C CYS A 112 7.38 -0.99 2.11
N SER A 113 8.43 -0.21 2.36
CA SER A 113 8.93 0.81 1.44
C SER A 113 10.38 0.51 1.06
N LYS A 114 10.65 0.52 -0.24
CA LYS A 114 12.00 0.45 -0.79
C LYS A 114 12.68 1.83 -0.67
N PRO A 115 14.02 1.89 -0.62
CA PRO A 115 14.72 3.16 -0.78
C PRO A 115 14.45 3.73 -2.17
N LEU A 116 14.31 5.05 -2.24
CA LEU A 116 14.15 5.78 -3.49
C LEU A 116 15.51 5.90 -4.19
N SER A 117 15.50 5.72 -5.50
CA SER A 117 16.59 6.19 -6.36
C SER A 117 16.65 7.72 -6.40
N ASN A 118 17.76 8.29 -6.89
CA ASN A 118 17.90 9.75 -6.99
C ASN A 118 16.79 10.38 -7.86
N SER A 119 16.42 9.75 -8.97
CA SER A 119 15.35 10.26 -9.84
C SER A 119 13.98 10.19 -9.17
N GLU A 120 13.67 9.10 -8.45
CA GLU A 120 12.45 8.99 -7.66
C GLU A 120 12.41 10.02 -6.53
N TYR A 121 13.54 10.25 -5.85
CA TYR A 121 13.65 11.26 -4.80
C TYR A 121 13.38 12.67 -5.35
N GLU A 122 14.07 13.08 -6.41
CA GLU A 122 13.85 14.42 -7.00
C GLU A 122 12.41 14.58 -7.51
N TYR A 123 11.86 13.54 -8.15
CA TYR A 123 10.45 13.55 -8.55
C TYR A 123 9.52 13.78 -7.36
N TYR A 124 9.62 12.96 -6.30
CA TYR A 124 8.73 13.07 -5.16
C TYR A 124 8.97 14.31 -4.32
N LYS A 125 10.18 14.82 -4.25
CA LYS A 125 10.52 16.08 -3.60
C LYS A 125 9.79 17.24 -4.26
N THR A 126 9.68 17.27 -5.59
CA THR A 126 8.90 18.33 -6.27
C THR A 126 7.40 18.20 -6.09
N GLN A 127 6.88 16.98 -5.87
CA GLN A 127 5.44 16.71 -5.74
C GLN A 127 4.93 16.83 -4.30
N TYR A 128 5.78 16.48 -3.32
CA TYR A 128 5.38 16.29 -1.92
C TYR A 128 6.32 16.98 -0.92
N GLY A 129 7.39 17.64 -1.39
CA GLY A 129 8.27 18.44 -0.55
C GLY A 129 7.65 19.79 -0.23
N GLN A 130 6.92 19.85 0.88
CA GLN A 130 6.68 21.08 1.64
C GLN A 130 7.38 20.99 2.99
#